data_AF-Q8VMX4-F1
#
_entry.id   AF-Q8VMX4-F1
#
_cell.length_a   1.000
_cell.length_b   1.000
_cell.length_c   1.000
_cell.angle_alpha   90.00
_cell.angle_beta   90.00
_cell.angle_gamma   90.00
#
_symmetry.space_group_name_H-M   'P 1'
#
loop_
_entity.id
_entity.type
_entity.pdbx_description
1 polymer ?
#
loop_
_entity_poly.entity_id
_entity_poly.type
_entity_poly.pdbx_seq_one_letter_code
_entity_poly.pdbx_strand_id
1 'polypeptide(L)'
;SIGFGASLYGFSSSGNDGWGDTSVITMLIVGVVVIALFVWRQLVIDNPMLELHVFKYPVFSLSVIFGSIVTMAMIGAEIVLPLYIQTIRGESALQSGLLLLPGAIIMGIMSPITGIIFDKIGAKWLTITGVTILTIGTIP
;
A
#
# COMPACT_ATOMS: atom_id res chain seq x y z
N SER A 1 -6.41 2.76 17.12
CA SER A 1 -5.06 2.97 16.54
C SER A 1 -3.95 2.18 17.23
N ILE A 2 -4.04 1.89 18.54
CA ILE A 2 -2.96 1.22 19.30
C ILE A 2 -2.65 -0.20 18.77
N GLY A 3 -3.65 -1.04 18.49
CA GLY A 3 -3.41 -2.41 18.00
C GLY A 3 -2.76 -2.48 16.62
N PHE A 4 -3.21 -1.63 15.69
CA PHE A 4 -2.59 -1.49 14.37
C PHE A 4 -1.17 -0.90 14.47
N GLY A 5 -0.96 0.11 15.32
CA GLY A 5 0.35 0.72 15.53
C GLY A 5 1.36 -0.25 16.15
N ALA A 6 0.96 -1.02 17.17
CA ALA A 6 1.82 -2.03 17.80
C ALA A 6 2.20 -3.15 16.83
N SER A 7 1.24 -3.63 16.02
CA SER A 7 1.50 -4.65 15.00
C SER A 7 2.45 -4.14 13.92
N LEU A 8 2.20 -2.93 13.40
CA LEU A 8 3.04 -2.30 12.37
C LEU A 8 4.46 -2.06 12.89
N TYR A 9 4.60 -1.60 14.14
CA TYR A 9 5.90 -1.39 14.77
C TYR A 9 6.64 -2.71 14.95
N GLY A 10 5.97 -3.77 15.43
CA GLY A 10 6.57 -5.11 15.54
C GLY A 10 7.10 -5.62 14.20
N PHE A 11 6.32 -5.50 13.13
CA PHE A 11 6.78 -5.84 11.77
C PHE A 11 7.94 -4.96 11.31
N SER A 12 7.91 -3.65 11.56
CA SER A 12 8.98 -2.73 11.14
C SER A 12 10.30 -3.00 11.89
N SER A 13 10.24 -3.26 13.20
CA SER A 13 11.42 -3.55 14.04
C SER A 13 11.99 -4.94 13.74
N SER A 14 11.16 -5.91 13.30
CA SER A 14 11.63 -7.23 12.87
C SER A 14 12.64 -7.18 11.70
N GLY A 15 12.54 -6.16 10.85
CA GLY A 15 13.45 -5.96 9.73
C GLY A 15 14.83 -5.42 10.15
N ASN A 16 14.94 -4.82 11.33
CA ASN A 16 16.16 -4.18 11.82
C ASN A 16 16.85 -4.99 12.94
N ASP A 17 16.05 -5.49 13.90
CA ASP A 17 16.53 -6.14 15.12
C ASP A 17 16.42 -7.68 15.06
N GLY A 18 15.70 -8.20 14.06
CA GLY A 18 15.52 -9.62 13.80
C GLY A 18 14.28 -10.22 14.47
N TRP A 19 13.77 -11.30 13.88
CA TRP A 19 12.53 -11.98 14.31
C TRP A 19 12.59 -12.63 15.70
N GLY A 20 13.79 -12.86 16.23
CA GLY A 20 14.02 -13.48 17.53
C GLY A 20 14.06 -12.48 18.70
N ASP A 21 13.98 -11.18 18.43
CA ASP A 21 14.06 -10.18 19.48
C ASP A 21 12.82 -10.18 20.38
N THR A 22 13.04 -10.07 21.70
CA THR A 22 11.96 -10.15 22.69
C THR A 22 10.99 -8.97 22.57
N SER A 23 11.47 -7.80 22.17
CA SER A 23 10.64 -6.60 21.93
C SER A 23 9.73 -6.79 20.73
N VAL A 24 10.28 -7.32 19.62
CA VAL A 24 9.53 -7.62 18.37
C VAL A 24 8.39 -8.59 18.65
N ILE A 25 8.69 -9.71 19.31
CA ILE A 25 7.69 -10.74 19.63
C ILE A 25 6.61 -10.18 20.56
N THR A 26 7.00 -9.43 21.60
CA THR A 26 6.05 -8.85 22.55
C THR A 26 5.10 -7.87 21.86
N MET A 27 5.61 -7.00 20.99
CA MET A 27 4.79 -6.04 20.26
C MET A 27 3.85 -6.69 19.25
N LEU A 28 4.29 -7.75 18.57
CA LEU A 28 3.43 -8.55 17.70
C LEU A 28 2.30 -9.22 18.49
N ILE A 29 2.61 -9.85 19.63
CA ILE A 29 1.60 -10.49 20.48
C ILE A 29 0.58 -9.46 20.98
N VAL A 30 1.05 -8.32 21.50
CA VAL A 30 0.17 -7.23 21.97
C VAL A 30 -0.71 -6.72 20.83
N GLY A 31 -0.14 -6.54 19.64
CA GLY A 31 -0.87 -6.14 18.44
C GLY A 31 -2.00 -7.11 18.09
N VAL A 32 -1.69 -8.41 18.02
CA VAL A 32 -2.66 -9.48 17.73
C VAL A 32 -3.77 -9.52 18.78
N VAL A 33 -3.43 -9.45 20.07
CA VAL A 33 -4.41 -9.48 21.17
C VAL A 33 -5.37 -8.29 21.07
N VAL A 34 -4.86 -7.07 20.85
CA VAL A 34 -5.70 -5.87 20.73
C VAL A 34 -6.60 -5.93 19.49
N ILE A 35 -6.10 -6.45 18.36
CA ILE A 35 -6.90 -6.64 17.15
C ILE A 35 -8.00 -7.69 17.38
N ALA A 36 -7.68 -8.82 18.01
CA ALA A 36 -8.67 -9.86 18.33
C ALA A 36 -9.77 -9.34 19.26
N LEU A 37 -9.40 -8.57 20.29
CA LEU A 37 -10.36 -7.91 21.19
C LEU A 37 -11.23 -6.90 20.43
N PHE A 38 -10.64 -6.15 19.49
CA PHE A 38 -11.39 -5.22 18.65
C PHE A 38 -12.40 -5.94 17.75
N VAL A 39 -11.98 -7.01 17.07
CA VAL A 39 -12.85 -7.86 16.23
C VAL A 39 -14.00 -8.42 17.06
N TRP A 40 -13.70 -9.00 18.22
CA TRP A 40 -14.72 -9.54 19.11
C TRP A 40 -15.71 -8.46 19.55
N ARG A 41 -15.21 -7.28 19.96
CA ARG A 41 -16.06 -6.16 20.36
C ARG A 41 -16.95 -5.67 19.22
N GLN A 42 -16.46 -5.62 17.98
CA GLN A 42 -17.26 -5.22 16.81
C GLN A 42 -18.32 -6.26 16.44
N LEU A 43 -18.09 -7.54 16.71
CA LEU A 43 -19.08 -8.59 16.44
C LEU A 43 -20.22 -8.65 17.47
N VAL A 44 -19.97 -8.16 18.70
CA VAL A 44 -20.95 -8.22 19.81
C VAL A 44 -21.79 -6.95 19.95
N ILE A 45 -21.30 -5.80 19.47
CA ILE A 45 -22.02 -4.51 19.55
C ILE A 45 -23.18 -4.46 18.53
N ASP A 46 -24.34 -3.94 18.95
CA ASP A 46 -25.55 -3.83 18.11
C ASP A 46 -25.42 -2.82 16.95
N ASN A 47 -24.62 -1.76 17.12
CA ASN A 47 -24.32 -0.76 16.10
C ASN A 47 -22.81 -0.74 15.81
N PRO A 48 -22.28 -1.73 15.07
CA PRO A 48 -20.87 -1.79 14.76
C PRO A 48 -20.48 -0.65 13.81
N MET A 49 -19.33 -0.02 14.08
CA MET A 49 -18.76 0.97 13.13
C MET A 49 -18.14 0.27 11.92
N LEU A 50 -17.76 -1.00 12.07
CA LEU A 50 -17.22 -1.83 11.02
C LEU A 50 -18.04 -3.11 10.93
N GLU A 51 -18.84 -3.25 9.88
CA GLU A 51 -19.64 -4.46 9.65
C GLU A 51 -18.74 -5.63 9.22
N LEU A 52 -18.22 -6.37 10.20
CA LEU A 52 -17.39 -7.55 9.95
C LEU A 52 -18.17 -8.73 9.34
N HIS A 53 -19.50 -8.67 9.38
CA HIS A 53 -20.39 -9.67 8.78
C HIS A 53 -20.24 -9.75 7.25
N VAL A 54 -19.77 -8.67 6.60
CA VAL A 54 -19.61 -8.64 5.14
C VAL A 54 -18.51 -9.61 4.68
N PHE A 55 -17.52 -9.92 5.53
CA PHE A 55 -16.50 -10.94 5.26
C PHE A 55 -17.05 -12.38 5.18
N LYS A 56 -18.30 -12.63 5.62
CA LYS A 56 -18.97 -13.93 5.39
C LYS A 56 -19.28 -14.14 3.90
N TYR A 57 -19.39 -13.07 3.11
CA TYR A 57 -19.60 -13.18 1.68
C TYR A 57 -18.25 -13.42 0.98
N PRO A 58 -18.06 -14.56 0.29
CA PRO A 58 -16.77 -14.93 -0.29
C PRO A 58 -16.29 -13.94 -1.36
N VAL A 59 -17.22 -13.31 -2.09
CA VAL A 59 -16.89 -12.28 -3.09
C VAL A 59 -16.22 -11.07 -2.43
N PHE A 60 -16.76 -10.58 -1.30
CA PHE A 60 -16.17 -9.45 -0.58
C PHE A 60 -14.79 -9.80 -0.03
N SER A 61 -14.65 -10.96 0.60
CA SER A 61 -13.37 -11.43 1.13
C SER A 61 -12.31 -11.58 0.04
N LEU A 62 -12.66 -12.16 -1.11
CA LEU A 62 -11.76 -12.26 -2.25
C LEU A 62 -11.38 -10.88 -2.80
N SER A 63 -12.34 -9.96 -2.95
CA SER A 63 -12.05 -8.59 -3.40
C SER A 63 -11.10 -7.86 -2.45
N VAL A 64 -11.27 -8.00 -1.13
CA VAL A 64 -10.37 -7.42 -0.13
C VAL A 64 -8.99 -8.05 -0.20
N ILE A 65 -8.89 -9.38 -0.33
CA ILE A 65 -7.61 -10.08 -0.44
C ILE A 65 -6.87 -9.64 -1.71
N PHE A 66 -7.54 -9.66 -2.87
CA PHE A 66 -6.92 -9.23 -4.13
C PHE A 66 -6.54 -7.75 -4.09
N GLY A 67 -7.42 -6.88 -3.57
CA GLY A 67 -7.10 -5.47 -3.39
C GLY A 67 -5.88 -5.26 -2.52
N SER A 68 -5.79 -6.00 -1.40
CA SER A 68 -4.63 -5.95 -0.50
C SER A 68 -3.35 -6.42 -1.19
N ILE A 69 -3.38 -7.53 -1.93
CA ILE A 69 -2.22 -8.04 -2.68
C ILE A 69 -1.76 -7.02 -3.72
N VAL A 70 -2.69 -6.42 -4.47
CA VAL A 70 -2.37 -5.41 -5.48
C VAL A 70 -1.72 -4.19 -4.83
N THR A 71 -2.28 -3.69 -3.73
CA THR A 71 -1.69 -2.56 -2.99
C THR A 71 -0.31 -2.91 -2.43
N MET A 72 -0.13 -4.11 -1.88
CA MET A 72 1.19 -4.57 -1.41
C MET A 72 2.21 -4.63 -2.55
N ALA A 73 1.83 -5.17 -3.71
CA ALA A 73 2.70 -5.24 -4.88
C ALA A 73 3.08 -3.84 -5.40
N MET A 74 2.13 -2.90 -5.43
CA MET A 74 2.38 -1.51 -5.84
C MET A 74 3.37 -0.83 -4.90
N ILE A 75 3.12 -0.87 -3.58
CA ILE A 75 4.02 -0.25 -2.58
C ILE A 75 5.41 -0.89 -2.66
N GLY A 76 5.50 -2.21 -2.82
CA GLY A 76 6.77 -2.91 -3.00
C GLY A 76 7.54 -2.40 -4.21
N ALA A 77 6.88 -2.30 -5.37
CA ALA A 77 7.50 -1.80 -6.59
C ALA A 77 8.00 -0.36 -6.48
N GLU A 78 7.26 0.52 -5.78
CA GLU A 78 7.65 1.92 -5.55
C GLU A 78 8.91 2.07 -4.69
N ILE A 79 9.15 1.13 -3.77
CA ILE A 79 10.32 1.15 -2.87
C ILE A 79 11.55 0.50 -3.54
N VAL A 80 11.36 -0.45 -4.45
CA VAL A 80 12.47 -1.17 -5.11
C VAL A 80 13.38 -0.25 -5.91
N LEU A 81 12.83 0.70 -6.67
CA LEU A 81 13.64 1.61 -7.50
C LEU A 81 14.58 2.53 -6.69
N PRO A 82 14.10 3.27 -5.66
CA PRO A 82 14.99 4.06 -4.81
C PRO A 82 15.97 3.19 -4.03
N LEU A 83 15.56 2.00 -3.56
CA LEU A 83 16.49 1.08 -2.90
C LEU A 83 17.57 0.59 -3.86
N TYR A 84 17.23 0.27 -5.10
CA TYR A 84 18.20 -0.12 -6.13
C TYR A 84 19.23 0.99 -6.38
N ILE A 85 18.78 2.25 -6.51
CA ILE A 85 19.67 3.40 -6.71
C ILE A 85 20.58 3.61 -5.49
N GLN A 86 20.05 3.47 -4.27
CA GLN A 86 20.81 3.71 -3.05
C GLN A 86 21.78 2.57 -2.70
N THR A 87 21.34 1.31 -2.83
CA THR A 87 22.09 0.15 -2.36
C THR A 87 23.01 -0.45 -3.42
N ILE A 88 22.56 -0.53 -4.67
CA ILE A 88 23.32 -1.18 -5.76
C ILE A 88 24.15 -0.16 -6.53
N ARG A 89 23.57 1.01 -6.84
CA ARG A 89 24.33 2.12 -7.46
C ARG A 89 25.19 2.90 -6.46
N GLY A 90 24.96 2.73 -5.15
CA GLY A 90 25.73 3.39 -4.08
C GLY A 90 25.51 4.92 -4.02
N GLU A 91 24.46 5.43 -4.65
CA GLU A 91 24.16 6.86 -4.68
C GLU A 91 23.52 7.30 -3.36
N SER A 92 23.70 8.58 -3.00
CA SER A 92 23.06 9.11 -1.80
C SER A 92 21.53 9.16 -1.92
N ALA A 93 20.83 9.13 -0.78
CA ALA A 93 19.37 9.28 -0.72
C ALA A 93 18.88 10.56 -1.44
N LEU A 94 19.66 11.64 -1.38
CA LEU A 94 19.37 12.90 -2.07
C LEU A 94 19.40 12.74 -3.60
N GLN A 95 20.41 12.07 -4.14
CA GLN A 95 20.53 11.82 -5.58
C GLN A 95 19.45 10.88 -6.08
N SER A 96 19.12 9.83 -5.32
CA SER A 96 17.97 8.97 -5.63
C SER A 96 16.66 9.76 -5.64
N GLY A 97 16.46 10.66 -4.69
CA GLY A 97 15.29 11.54 -4.65
C GLY A 97 15.22 12.44 -5.88
N LEU A 98 16.33 13.10 -6.25
CA LEU A 98 16.42 13.96 -7.42
C LEU A 98 16.19 13.20 -8.75
N LEU A 99 16.59 11.94 -8.85
CA LEU A 99 16.33 11.09 -10.02
C LEU A 99 14.84 10.75 -10.18
N LEU A 100 14.12 10.57 -9.06
CA LEU A 100 12.69 10.26 -9.06
C LEU A 100 11.80 11.50 -9.18
N LEU A 101 12.32 12.66 -8.79
CA LEU A 101 11.61 13.94 -8.72
C LEU A 101 10.97 14.37 -10.06
N PRO A 102 11.62 14.23 -11.24
CA PRO A 102 10.98 14.52 -12.52
C PRO A 102 9.72 13.68 -12.76
N GLY A 103 9.74 12.39 -12.41
CA GLY A 103 8.58 11.51 -12.53
C GLY A 103 7.43 11.94 -11.62
N ALA A 104 7.75 12.29 -10.37
CA ALA A 104 6.77 12.80 -9.41
C ALA A 104 6.15 14.14 -9.85
N ILE A 105 6.95 15.05 -10.44
CA ILE A 105 6.45 16.32 -11.01
C ILE A 105 5.47 16.03 -12.15
N ILE A 106 5.85 15.16 -13.10
CA ILE A 106 4.98 14.80 -14.22
C ILE A 106 3.67 14.20 -13.71
N MET A 107 3.72 13.28 -12.75
CA MET A 107 2.52 12.72 -12.12
C MET A 107 1.66 13.79 -11.43
N GLY A 108 2.28 14.71 -10.69
CA GLY A 108 1.59 15.81 -10.01
C GLY A 108 0.88 16.75 -10.98
N ILE A 109 1.52 17.10 -12.10
CA ILE A 109 0.93 17.93 -13.15
C ILE A 109 -0.17 17.16 -13.90
N MET A 110 0.04 15.88 -14.16
CA MET A 110 -0.93 15.04 -14.86
C MET A 110 -2.17 14.72 -14.02
N SER A 111 -2.09 14.70 -12.68
CA SER A 111 -3.23 14.44 -11.80
C SER A 111 -4.47 15.31 -12.10
N PRO A 112 -4.40 16.65 -12.10
CA PRO A 112 -5.54 17.50 -12.46
C PRO A 112 -5.93 17.39 -13.94
N ILE A 113 -4.95 17.23 -14.85
CA ILE A 113 -5.19 17.09 -16.29
C ILE A 113 -6.02 15.84 -16.57
N THR A 114 -5.65 14.71 -15.98
CA THR A 114 -6.37 13.45 -16.09
C THR A 114 -7.80 13.57 -15.57
N GLY A 115 -8.03 14.30 -14.47
CA GLY A 115 -9.37 14.60 -13.97
C GLY A 115 -10.22 15.39 -14.97
N ILE A 116 -9.67 16.47 -15.53
CA ILE A 116 -10.37 17.29 -16.53
C ILE A 116 -10.69 16.49 -17.80
N ILE A 117 -9.76 15.65 -18.24
CA ILE A 117 -9.96 14.79 -19.41
C ILE A 117 -11.03 13.74 -19.10
N PHE A 118 -10.97 13.10 -17.94
CA PHE A 118 -11.96 12.13 -17.49
C PHE A 118 -13.38 12.70 -17.53
N ASP A 119 -13.56 13.93 -17.04
CA ASP A 119 -14.87 14.61 -17.03
C ASP A 119 -15.37 14.95 -18.45
N LYS A 120 -14.47 15.20 -19.40
CA LYS A 120 -14.83 15.59 -20.78
C LYS A 120 -15.11 14.41 -21.73
N ILE A 121 -14.27 13.37 -21.71
CA ILE A 121 -14.32 12.27 -22.68
C ILE A 121 -14.73 10.92 -22.06
N GLY A 122 -14.92 10.88 -20.74
CA GLY A 122 -15.28 9.69 -19.99
C GLY A 122 -14.14 8.69 -19.81
N ALA A 123 -14.31 7.78 -18.84
CA ALA A 123 -13.31 6.78 -18.44
C ALA A 123 -12.80 5.91 -19.59
N LYS A 124 -13.65 5.59 -20.56
CA LYS A 124 -13.36 4.61 -21.63
C LYS A 124 -12.19 5.04 -22.50
N TRP A 125 -12.23 6.27 -23.03
CA TRP A 125 -11.20 6.76 -23.95
C TRP A 125 -9.88 7.05 -23.22
N LEU A 126 -9.96 7.58 -22.00
CA LEU A 126 -8.80 7.81 -21.16
C LEU A 126 -8.07 6.51 -20.78
N THR A 127 -8.82 5.44 -20.49
CA THR A 127 -8.22 4.14 -20.16
C THR A 127 -7.51 3.55 -21.37
N ILE A 128 -8.11 3.64 -22.57
CA ILE A 128 -7.49 3.12 -23.81
C ILE A 128 -6.17 3.85 -24.09
N THR A 129 -6.14 5.18 -24.01
CA THR A 129 -4.91 5.95 -24.25
C THR A 129 -3.86 5.67 -23.20
N GLY A 130 -4.23 5.62 -21.91
CA GLY A 130 -3.32 5.31 -20.81
C GLY A 130 -2.68 3.93 -20.94
N VAL A 131 -3.49 2.89 -21.22
CA VAL A 131 -2.99 1.52 -21.42
C VAL A 131 -2.09 1.43 -22.67
N THR A 132 -2.42 2.14 -23.75
CA THR A 132 -1.59 2.18 -24.95
C THR A 132 -0.22 2.79 -24.68
N ILE A 133 -0.18 3.94 -23.98
CA ILE A 133 1.07 4.61 -23.59
C ILE A 133 1.90 3.72 -22.66
N LEU A 134 1.27 3.10 -21.65
CA LEU A 134 1.96 2.18 -20.73
C LEU A 134 2.54 0.98 -21.46
N THR A 135 1.80 0.39 -22.40
CA THR A 135 2.26 -0.75 -23.19
C THR A 135 3.49 -0.36 -24.02
N ILE A 136 3.44 0.77 -24.72
CA ILE A 136 4.57 1.26 -25.53
C ILE A 136 5.78 1.59 -24.64
N GLY A 137 5.58 2.20 -23.48
CA GLY A 137 6.67 2.58 -22.57
C GLY A 137 7.27 1.41 -21.76
N THR A 138 6.54 0.30 -21.64
CA THR A 138 7.04 -0.92 -20.96
C THR A 138 7.80 -1.83 -21.92
N ILE A 139 7.56 -1.72 -23.23
CA ILE A 139 8.33 -2.45 -24.24
C ILE A 139 9.73 -1.82 -24.34
N PRO A 140 10.81 -2.61 -24.16
CA PRO A 140 12.19 -2.11 -24.21
C PRO A 140 12.64 -1.66 -25.60
#